data_AF-A0A1G2YMT7-F1
#
_entry.id   AF-A0A1G2YMT7-F1
#
_cell.length_a   1.000
_cell.length_b   1.000
_cell.length_c   1.000
_cell.angle_alpha   90.00
_cell.angle_beta   90.00
_cell.angle_gamma   90.00
#
_symmetry.space_group_name_H-M   'P 1'
#
loop_
_entity.id
_entity.type
_entity.pdbx_description
1 polymer ?
#
loop_
_entity_poly.entity_id
_entity_poly.type
_entity_poly.pdbx_seq_one_letter_code
_entity_poly.pdbx_strand_id
1 'polypeptide(L)'
;MKKTAYLSDAQIAHIMSLPPLSEALPYVFQNGSVLGGIVFACTTCGVEFAPENVKGTITPTNTHAALLTSYGLCYGCKLAQPCNCRLADDGSFLVQGPDGWIKKRYAAEPEKSLLSRVKTFLLTGGLK
;
A
#
# COMPACT_ATOMS: atom_id res chain seq x y z
N MET A 1 -2.07 25.77 -7.52
CA MET A 1 -2.95 24.98 -8.41
C MET A 1 -2.14 23.83 -9.01
N LYS A 2 -2.44 22.56 -8.68
CA LYS A 2 -1.85 21.43 -9.40
C LYS A 2 -2.48 21.38 -10.79
N LYS A 3 -1.67 21.48 -11.86
CA LYS A 3 -2.14 21.24 -13.22
C LYS A 3 -2.64 19.80 -13.30
N THR A 4 -3.94 19.60 -13.47
CA THR A 4 -4.49 18.29 -13.81
C THR A 4 -4.06 18.00 -15.25
N ALA A 5 -3.03 17.18 -15.43
CA ALA A 5 -2.64 16.74 -16.75
C ALA A 5 -3.74 15.82 -17.28
N TYR A 6 -4.31 16.16 -18.44
CA TYR A 6 -5.23 15.28 -19.14
C TYR A 6 -4.47 14.04 -19.63
N LEU A 7 -5.05 12.86 -19.42
CA LEU A 7 -4.49 11.62 -19.94
C LEU A 7 -4.72 11.56 -21.46
N SER A 8 -3.73 11.09 -22.20
CA SER A 8 -3.89 10.80 -23.63
C SER A 8 -4.71 9.52 -23.83
N ASP A 9 -5.30 9.36 -25.01
CA ASP A 9 -6.05 8.15 -25.37
C ASP A 9 -5.20 6.89 -25.21
N ALA A 10 -3.91 6.96 -25.55
CA ALA A 10 -2.96 5.86 -25.36
C ALA A 10 -2.78 5.50 -23.87
N GLN A 11 -2.74 6.50 -22.97
CA GLN A 11 -2.66 6.26 -21.53
C GLN A 11 -3.96 5.66 -20.99
N ILE A 12 -5.11 6.13 -21.47
CA ILE A 12 -6.42 5.57 -21.09
C ILE A 12 -6.51 4.12 -21.54
N ALA A 13 -6.21 3.83 -22.81
CA ALA A 13 -6.21 2.47 -23.34
C ALA A 13 -5.28 1.54 -22.55
N HIS A 14 -4.09 2.02 -22.20
CA HIS A 14 -3.17 1.26 -21.35
C HIS A 14 -3.76 0.96 -19.98
N ILE A 15 -4.31 1.96 -19.27
CA ILE A 15 -4.93 1.77 -17.94
C ILE A 15 -6.09 0.77 -18.02
N MET A 16 -6.93 0.88 -19.05
CA MET A 16 -8.07 -0.01 -19.24
C MET A 16 -7.67 -1.45 -19.63
N SER A 17 -6.46 -1.64 -20.17
CA SER A 17 -5.92 -2.96 -20.48
C SER A 17 -5.35 -3.70 -19.27
N LEU A 18 -5.09 -3.00 -18.17
CA LEU A 18 -4.61 -3.62 -16.93
C LEU A 18 -5.72 -4.43 -16.26
N PRO A 19 -5.38 -5.57 -15.61
CA PRO A 19 -6.35 -6.35 -14.87
C PRO A 19 -6.86 -5.57 -13.64
N PRO A 20 -8.08 -5.86 -13.17
CA PRO A 20 -8.53 -5.36 -11.88
C PRO A 20 -7.66 -5.91 -10.75
N LEU A 21 -7.38 -5.08 -9.74
CA LEU A 21 -6.52 -5.45 -8.62
C LEU A 21 -7.10 -6.61 -7.79
N SER A 22 -8.41 -6.80 -7.85
CA SER A 22 -9.09 -7.96 -7.25
C SER A 22 -8.59 -9.30 -7.77
N GLU A 23 -8.02 -9.38 -8.97
CA GLU A 23 -7.42 -10.61 -9.50
C GLU A 23 -6.02 -10.88 -8.92
N ALA A 24 -5.35 -9.87 -8.40
CA ALA A 24 -4.02 -9.98 -7.79
C ALA A 24 -4.06 -10.11 -6.26
N LEU A 25 -5.26 -10.05 -5.67
CA LEU A 25 -5.48 -10.13 -4.22
C LEU A 25 -6.32 -11.38 -3.87
N PRO A 26 -6.03 -12.06 -2.75
CA PRO A 26 -4.94 -11.79 -1.82
C PRO A 26 -3.57 -12.08 -2.44
N TYR A 27 -2.57 -11.25 -2.12
CA TYR A 27 -1.21 -11.43 -2.61
C TYR A 27 -0.38 -12.21 -1.60
N VAL A 28 0.30 -13.26 -2.06
CA VAL A 28 1.20 -14.07 -1.23
C VAL A 28 2.64 -13.67 -1.55
N PHE A 29 3.34 -13.14 -0.56
CA PHE A 29 4.77 -12.84 -0.66
C PHE A 29 5.57 -14.15 -0.81
N GLN A 30 6.81 -14.06 -1.30
CA GLN A 30 7.64 -15.26 -1.52
C GLN A 30 7.98 -16.00 -0.22
N ASN A 31 7.87 -15.35 0.95
CA ASN A 31 8.01 -16.00 2.26
C ASN A 31 6.70 -16.62 2.81
N GLY A 32 5.60 -16.57 2.06
CA GLY A 32 4.30 -17.10 2.48
C GLY A 32 3.42 -16.13 3.28
N SER A 33 3.90 -14.92 3.61
CA SER A 33 3.05 -13.88 4.21
C SER A 33 1.97 -13.46 3.23
N VAL A 34 0.79 -13.06 3.74
CA VAL A 34 -0.38 -12.76 2.90
C VAL A 34 -0.84 -11.32 3.11
N LEU A 35 -0.99 -10.58 2.01
CA LEU A 35 -1.68 -9.31 1.95
C LEU A 35 -3.12 -9.54 1.47
N GLY A 36 -4.08 -9.40 2.39
CA GLY A 36 -5.49 -9.72 2.12
C GLY A 36 -6.23 -8.67 1.28
N GLY A 37 -5.83 -7.40 1.35
CA GLY A 37 -6.54 -6.32 0.68
C GLY A 37 -5.83 -4.99 0.76
N ILE A 38 -6.20 -4.06 -0.12
CA ILE A 38 -5.70 -2.70 -0.15
C ILE A 38 -6.87 -1.77 -0.40
N VAL A 39 -7.01 -0.73 0.43
CA VAL A 39 -8.05 0.29 0.28
C VAL A 39 -7.42 1.54 -0.33
N PHE A 40 -8.00 2.00 -1.42
CA PHE A 40 -7.64 3.26 -2.07
C PHE A 40 -8.83 4.21 -2.04
N ALA A 41 -8.55 5.51 -1.93
CA ALA A 41 -9.59 6.55 -1.95
C ALA A 41 -9.24 7.64 -2.96
N CYS A 42 -10.26 8.22 -3.58
CA CYS A 42 -10.14 9.37 -4.47
C CYS A 42 -9.47 10.53 -3.74
N THR A 43 -8.36 11.05 -4.25
CA THR A 43 -7.69 12.23 -3.65
C THR A 43 -8.52 13.51 -3.77
N THR A 44 -9.54 13.53 -4.62
CA THR A 44 -10.43 14.69 -4.83
C THR A 44 -11.69 14.62 -3.97
N CYS A 45 -12.46 13.53 -4.03
CA CYS A 45 -13.74 13.41 -3.31
C CYS A 45 -13.70 12.52 -2.06
N GLY A 46 -12.57 11.85 -1.78
CA GLY A 46 -12.42 10.96 -0.63
C GLY A 46 -13.13 9.62 -0.72
N VAL A 47 -13.94 9.38 -1.76
CA VAL A 47 -14.67 8.12 -1.94
C VAL A 47 -13.69 6.97 -2.18
N GLU A 48 -13.88 5.87 -1.45
CA GLU A 48 -13.12 4.64 -1.63
C GLU A 48 -13.39 4.01 -3.01
N PHE A 49 -12.34 3.47 -3.63
CA PHE A 49 -12.49 2.72 -4.87
C PHE A 49 -12.93 1.30 -4.58
N ALA A 50 -13.97 0.88 -5.28
CA ALA A 50 -14.29 -0.54 -5.35
C ALA A 50 -13.10 -1.32 -5.97
N PRO A 51 -12.81 -2.55 -5.52
CA PRO A 51 -11.67 -3.33 -6.01
C PRO A 51 -11.58 -3.47 -7.53
N GLU A 52 -12.72 -3.60 -8.21
CA GLU A 52 -12.84 -3.70 -9.66
C GLU A 52 -12.46 -2.40 -10.41
N ASN A 53 -12.51 -1.27 -9.71
CA ASN A 53 -12.20 0.07 -10.21
C ASN A 53 -10.74 0.46 -9.97
N VAL A 54 -9.95 -0.43 -9.38
CA VAL A 54 -8.50 -0.29 -9.28
C VAL A 54 -7.88 -1.23 -10.30
N LYS A 55 -7.14 -0.67 -11.26
CA LYS A 55 -6.48 -1.41 -12.33
C LYS A 55 -4.98 -1.46 -12.07
N GLY A 56 -4.36 -2.63 -12.07
CA GLY A 56 -2.93 -2.70 -11.76
C GLY A 56 -2.38 -4.09 -11.52
N THR A 57 -1.10 -4.14 -11.18
CA THR A 57 -0.36 -5.38 -10.96
C THR A 57 0.54 -5.27 -9.73
N ILE A 58 0.79 -6.42 -9.09
CA ILE A 58 1.74 -6.55 -8.00
C ILE A 58 2.95 -7.34 -8.52
N THR A 59 4.12 -6.71 -8.52
CA THR A 59 5.36 -7.32 -9.00
C THR A 59 6.28 -7.59 -7.82
N PRO A 60 6.75 -8.84 -7.60
CA PRO A 60 7.71 -9.13 -6.53
C PRO A 60 9.01 -8.37 -6.76
N THR A 61 9.57 -7.81 -5.69
CA THR A 61 10.88 -7.11 -5.75
C THR A 61 11.96 -7.88 -5.00
N ASN A 62 11.59 -8.53 -3.89
CA ASN A 62 12.41 -9.49 -3.15
C ASN A 62 11.49 -10.39 -2.30
N THR A 63 12.08 -11.21 -1.43
CA THR A 63 11.37 -12.17 -0.59
C THR A 63 10.30 -11.57 0.32
N HIS A 64 10.50 -10.32 0.75
CA HIS A 64 9.71 -9.60 1.76
C HIS A 64 8.96 -8.39 1.20
N ALA A 65 9.09 -8.08 -0.10
CA ALA A 65 8.55 -6.86 -0.67
C ALA A 65 8.08 -6.99 -2.11
N ALA A 66 7.04 -6.24 -2.45
CA ALA A 66 6.48 -6.16 -3.79
C ALA A 66 6.19 -4.71 -4.18
N LEU A 67 6.23 -4.41 -5.48
CA LEU A 67 5.82 -3.13 -6.05
C LEU A 67 4.40 -3.26 -6.59
N LEU A 68 3.48 -2.47 -6.06
CA LEU A 68 2.17 -2.27 -6.65
C LEU A 68 2.23 -1.09 -7.62
N THR A 69 1.93 -1.35 -8.88
CA THR A 69 1.70 -0.32 -9.90
C THR A 69 0.23 -0.35 -10.27
N SER A 70 -0.51 0.71 -9.93
CA SER A 70 -1.96 0.72 -10.16
C SER A 70 -2.52 2.10 -10.44
N TYR A 71 -3.74 2.12 -10.97
CA TYR A 71 -4.55 3.29 -11.22
C TYR A 71 -5.94 3.08 -10.63
N GLY A 72 -6.38 4.01 -9.79
CA GLY A 72 -7.75 4.03 -9.30
C GLY A 72 -8.63 4.91 -10.17
N LEU A 73 -9.78 4.39 -10.59
CA LEU A 73 -10.75 5.05 -11.45
C LEU A 73 -11.88 5.66 -10.61
N CYS A 74 -11.95 6.99 -10.59
CA CYS A 74 -13.06 7.69 -9.95
C CYS A 74 -14.08 8.14 -11.00
N TYR A 75 -15.20 7.43 -11.10
CA TYR A 75 -16.27 7.81 -12.02
C TYR A 75 -16.98 9.11 -11.64
N GLY A 76 -17.07 9.42 -10.34
CA GLY A 76 -17.66 10.67 -9.84
C GLY A 76 -16.83 11.90 -10.23
N CYS A 77 -15.51 11.85 -10.02
CA CYS A 77 -14.60 12.93 -10.39
C CYS A 77 -14.09 12.85 -11.84
N LYS A 78 -14.46 11.80 -12.58
CA LYS A 78 -14.00 11.51 -13.95
C LYS A 78 -12.48 11.58 -14.10
N LEU A 79 -11.76 10.98 -13.15
CA LEU A 79 -10.29 10.96 -13.13
C LEU A 79 -9.77 9.55 -12.92
N ALA A 80 -8.58 9.29 -13.47
CA ALA A 80 -7.76 8.17 -13.08
C ALA A 80 -6.56 8.70 -12.30
N GLN A 81 -6.27 8.11 -11.14
CA GLN A 81 -5.14 8.51 -10.31
C GLN A 81 -4.15 7.36 -10.13
N PRO A 82 -2.83 7.61 -10.26
CA PRO A 82 -1.83 6.60 -9.97
C PRO A 82 -1.79 6.31 -8.47
N CYS A 83 -1.75 5.02 -8.15
CA CYS A 83 -1.75 4.46 -6.81
C CYS A 83 -0.55 3.50 -6.67
N ASN A 84 0.66 4.06 -6.70
CA ASN A 84 1.89 3.26 -6.68
C ASN A 84 2.47 3.19 -5.27
N CYS A 85 2.77 1.98 -4.79
CA CYS A 85 3.39 1.80 -3.48
C CYS A 85 4.29 0.55 -3.43
N ARG A 86 5.31 0.60 -2.58
CA ARG A 86 6.09 -0.60 -2.22
C ARG A 86 5.45 -1.23 -0.99
N LEU A 87 5.00 -2.46 -1.13
CA LEU A 87 4.37 -3.25 -0.09
C LEU A 87 5.45 -4.09 0.59
N ALA A 88 5.44 -4.12 1.92
CA ALA A 88 6.27 -5.02 2.71
C ALA A 88 5.38 -6.02 3.46
N ASP A 89 5.91 -7.20 3.68
CA ASP A 89 5.28 -8.31 4.41
C ASP A 89 5.09 -8.01 5.92
N ASP A 90 5.85 -7.06 6.46
CA ASP A 90 5.80 -6.60 7.87
C ASP A 90 4.55 -5.75 8.20
N GLY A 91 3.59 -5.63 7.29
CA GLY A 91 2.40 -4.80 7.47
C GLY A 91 2.58 -3.33 7.08
N SER A 92 3.71 -2.97 6.45
CA SER A 92 4.01 -1.60 6.05
C SER A 92 4.04 -1.39 4.53
N PHE A 93 3.96 -0.11 4.13
CA PHE A 93 4.07 0.29 2.75
C PHE A 93 4.76 1.64 2.60
N LEU A 94 5.43 1.85 1.47
CA LEU A 94 6.02 3.13 1.08
C LEU A 94 5.21 3.75 -0.05
N VAL A 95 4.77 4.99 0.13
CA VAL A 95 4.15 5.81 -0.91
C VAL A 95 5.11 6.93 -1.29
N GLN A 96 5.20 7.25 -2.58
CA GLN A 96 5.99 8.37 -3.03
C GLN A 96 5.24 9.68 -2.72
N GLY A 97 5.78 10.46 -1.79
CA GLY A 97 5.35 11.82 -1.47
C GLY A 97 6.18 12.88 -2.21
N PRO A 98 5.86 14.16 -2.00
CA PRO A 98 6.60 15.28 -2.62
C PRO A 98 8.07 15.34 -2.19
N ASP A 99 8.37 14.96 -0.94
CA ASP A 99 9.71 15.06 -0.35
C ASP A 99 10.44 13.70 -0.29
N GLY A 100 9.93 12.69 -0.99
CA GLY A 100 10.50 11.34 -1.02
C GLY A 100 9.53 10.24 -0.58
N TRP A 101 10.06 9.08 -0.19
CA TRP A 101 9.26 7.92 0.20
C TRP A 101 8.76 8.06 1.64
N ILE A 102 7.44 7.99 1.82
CA ILE A 102 6.79 8.05 3.13
C ILE A 102 6.36 6.65 3.53
N LYS A 103 6.86 6.15 4.67
CA LYS A 103 6.45 4.88 5.26
C LYS A 103 5.13 5.03 6.02
N LYS A 104 4.18 4.17 5.71
CA LYS A 104 2.89 4.02 6.39
C LYS A 104 2.68 2.55 6.74
N ARG A 105 1.70 2.25 7.61
CA ARG A 105 1.34 0.88 7.99
C ARG A 105 -0.13 0.63 7.74
N TYR A 106 -0.44 -0.58 7.26
CA TYR A 106 -1.80 -1.09 7.10
C TYR A 106 -2.16 -2.13 8.17
N ALA A 107 -1.15 -2.69 8.86
CA ALA A 107 -1.33 -3.51 10.05
C ALA A 107 -0.92 -2.75 11.32
N ALA A 108 -1.58 -3.07 12.44
CA ALA A 108 -1.16 -2.59 13.76
C ALA A 108 0.35 -2.83 13.97
N GLU A 109 1.00 -1.96 14.77
CA GLU A 109 2.35 -2.27 15.19
C GLU A 109 2.33 -3.61 15.92
N PRO A 110 3.24 -4.55 15.59
CA PRO A 110 3.38 -5.74 16.41
C PRO A 110 3.65 -5.28 17.85
N GLU A 111 2.77 -5.66 18.78
CA GLU A 111 2.93 -5.32 20.19
C GLU A 111 4.36 -5.68 20.60
N LYS A 112 5.13 -4.67 21.02
CA LYS A 112 6.49 -4.90 21.52
C LYS A 112 6.38 -5.93 22.65
N SER A 113 6.91 -7.13 22.41
CA SER A 113 6.69 -8.26 23.29
C SER A 113 7.11 -7.91 24.73
N LEU A 114 6.41 -8.56 25.68
CA LEU A 114 6.55 -8.45 27.14
C LEU A 114 8.00 -8.51 27.66
N LEU A 115 8.98 -8.93 26.86
CA LEU A 115 10.40 -8.93 27.17
C LEU A 115 10.99 -7.53 27.40
N SER A 116 10.37 -6.48 26.85
CA SER A 116 10.75 -5.08 27.16
C SER A 116 10.38 -4.65 28.59
N ARG A 117 9.45 -5.36 29.26
CA ARG A 117 9.09 -5.12 30.67
C ARG A 117 9.98 -5.85 31.67
N VAL A 118 10.73 -6.88 31.23
CA VAL A 118 11.59 -7.67 32.13
C VAL A 118 12.95 -7.01 32.38
N LYS A 119 13.41 -6.10 31.51
CA LYS A 119 14.65 -5.32 31.76
C LYS A 119 14.52 -4.32 32.93
N THR A 120 13.32 -3.98 33.36
CA THR A 120 13.10 -3.05 34.49
C THR A 120 13.19 -3.75 35.85
N PHE A 121 12.96 -5.06 35.91
CA PHE A 121 13.01 -5.83 37.17
C PHE A 121 14.41 -6.35 37.54
N LEU A 122 15.32 -6.49 36.57
CA LEU A 122 16.70 -6.95 36.82
C LEU A 122 17.71 -5.82 37.09
N LEU A 123 17.30 -4.55 36.95
CA LEU A 123 18.16 -3.38 37.20
C LEU A 123 17.85 -2.63 38.51
N THR A 124 16.83 -3.04 39.29
CA THR A 124 16.46 -2.38 40.55
C THR A 124 16.40 -3.30 41.79
N GLY A 125 16.78 -4.57 41.67
CA GLY A 125 16.64 -5.56 42.75
C GLY A 125 17.91 -6.31 43.12
N GLY A 126 19.08 -5.69 43.00
CA GLY A 126 20.33 -6.21 43.53
C GLY A 126 20.54 -5.75 44.98
N LEU A 127 20.41 -6.69 45.91
CA LEU A 127 21.09 -6.76 47.22
C LEU A 127 21.47 -5.43 47.89
N LYS A 128 20.67 -5.01 48.87
CA LYS A 128 21.11 -4.76 50.26
C LYS A 128 19.90 -4.64 51.18
#